data_AF-A0A0J6Y0Y7-F1
#
_entry.id   AF-A0A0J6Y0Y7-F1
#
_cell.length_a   1.000
_cell.length_b   1.000
_cell.length_c   1.000
_cell.angle_alpha   90.00
_cell.angle_beta   90.00
_cell.angle_gamma   90.00
#
_symmetry.space_group_name_H-M   'P 1'
#
loop_
_entity.id
_entity.type
_entity.pdbx_description
1 polymer ?
#
loop_
_entity_poly.entity_id
_entity_poly.type
_entity_poly.pdbx_seq_one_letter_code
_entity_poly.pdbx_strand_id
1 'polypeptide(L)'
;MARIEELPDDFNESLSLNDPKPASSSTTIPETPFGIKPIAPNDDPTTSTAPALPPAMASVKSHTADEILSMMNQTPLFMTDVEQALQDSAGEENTFIEAIRALQNEGTQLQVAEGFRETGNELAREKKWSDAREFYGKALATVRDKGEGKWDVSEDVDGDRRRMTETEEKVLVNRALCNLEMKNYRSCILDCAAALKINPENIKAYYRSARALLTLDKILEAQDAANRGLALDPTNKSLLHTAEQISARKAALDALAAKKRAEAEREKRVKVTLATALRARNIKVRETKQPPDLDDANMHLSPDPLSPKSTLVVPCVLLYPMHAQSDFIKNFEETQCVRDHLEYIFPLPWDEKAEYGVDSVDCFMETVTGGLIRVGKKMSLLEVLSGSGGKVEIVDGLVKINVVPVPKSRKWIEEMKARRAPG
;
A
#
# COMPACT_ATOMS: atom_id res chain seq x y z
N MET A 1 48.74 14.32 63.87
CA MET A 1 47.73 14.77 64.84
C MET A 1 46.45 15.03 64.05
N ALA A 2 45.57 14.03 63.99
CA ALA A 2 44.24 14.17 63.40
C ALA A 2 43.26 14.35 64.57
N ARG A 3 42.62 15.51 64.64
CA ARG A 3 41.55 15.83 65.60
C ARG A 3 40.30 15.08 65.17
N ILE A 4 39.73 14.32 66.09
CA ILE A 4 38.38 13.76 65.98
C ILE A 4 37.45 14.84 66.59
N GLU A 5 36.51 15.37 65.80
CA GLU A 5 35.42 16.20 66.31
C GLU A 5 34.29 15.26 66.77
N GLU A 6 34.03 15.27 68.08
CA GLU A 6 32.87 14.61 68.68
C GLU A 6 31.63 15.52 68.52
N LEU A 7 30.53 14.95 68.04
CA LEU A 7 29.23 15.61 67.99
C LEU A 7 28.59 15.61 69.40
N PRO A 8 27.80 16.63 69.77
CA PRO A 8 27.14 16.72 71.07
C PRO A 8 26.13 15.58 71.28
N ASP A 9 26.28 14.91 72.41
CA ASP A 9 25.44 13.80 72.87
C ASP A 9 24.18 14.35 73.56
N ASP A 10 23.22 14.84 72.77
CA ASP A 10 21.91 15.30 73.28
C ASP A 10 20.93 14.12 73.48
N PHE A 11 21.42 13.01 74.03
CA PHE A 11 20.58 11.88 74.45
C PHE A 11 20.06 12.16 75.87
N ASN A 12 18.89 12.78 75.94
CA ASN A 12 18.23 13.05 77.22
C ASN A 12 17.56 11.75 77.75
N GLU A 13 18.35 10.95 78.47
CA GLU A 13 18.02 9.61 78.95
C GLU A 13 17.13 9.62 80.22
N SER A 14 16.06 10.42 80.21
CA SER A 14 15.10 10.47 81.32
C SER A 14 13.66 10.70 80.84
N LEU A 15 13.10 9.71 80.11
CA LEU A 15 11.66 9.62 79.90
C LEU A 15 11.07 8.51 80.77
N SER A 16 10.50 8.91 81.91
CA SER A 16 9.71 8.03 82.76
C SER A 16 8.37 7.72 82.08
N LEU A 17 8.21 6.48 81.60
CA LEU A 17 7.04 6.03 80.81
C LEU A 17 5.73 5.83 81.61
N ASN A 18 5.66 6.25 82.87
CA ASN A 18 4.53 5.93 83.75
C ASN A 18 3.73 7.14 84.28
N ASP A 19 3.98 8.36 83.79
CA ASP A 19 3.12 9.49 84.13
C ASP A 19 1.97 9.64 83.11
N PRO A 20 0.71 9.79 83.56
CA PRO A 20 -0.42 9.99 82.67
C PRO A 20 -0.35 11.39 82.03
N LYS A 21 -0.24 11.44 80.69
CA LYS A 21 -0.26 12.71 79.94
C LYS A 21 -1.61 13.42 80.10
N PRO A 22 -1.62 14.76 80.20
CA PRO A 22 -2.84 15.56 80.18
C PRO A 22 -3.49 15.52 78.80
N ALA A 23 -4.82 15.51 78.79
CA ALA A 23 -5.64 15.50 77.59
C ALA A 23 -5.30 16.70 76.68
N SER A 24 -4.79 16.42 75.48
CA SER A 24 -4.71 17.39 74.40
C SER A 24 -5.68 16.98 73.30
N SER A 25 -6.59 17.90 73.02
CA SER A 25 -7.59 17.85 71.98
C SER A 25 -6.97 18.01 70.60
N SER A 26 -6.94 16.94 69.82
CA SER A 26 -6.94 17.02 68.35
C SER A 26 -7.68 15.82 67.80
N THR A 27 -8.85 16.08 67.24
CA THR A 27 -9.65 15.14 66.49
C THR A 27 -8.92 14.81 65.18
N THR A 28 -8.06 13.80 65.20
CA THR A 28 -7.60 13.11 64.00
C THR A 28 -8.04 11.65 64.14
N ILE A 29 -9.05 11.30 63.34
CA ILE A 29 -9.43 9.91 63.12
C ILE A 29 -8.18 9.22 62.56
N PRO A 30 -7.69 8.12 63.14
CA PRO A 30 -6.63 7.35 62.50
C PRO A 30 -7.20 6.81 61.18
N GLU A 31 -6.69 7.30 60.03
CA GLU A 31 -7.06 6.78 58.72
C GLU A 31 -6.73 5.29 58.70
N THR A 32 -7.76 4.46 58.65
CA THR A 32 -7.59 3.03 58.49
C THR A 32 -7.09 2.75 57.07
N PRO A 33 -6.18 1.78 56.87
CA PRO A 33 -5.57 1.52 55.55
C PRO A 33 -6.58 1.14 54.46
N PHE A 34 -7.78 0.72 54.87
CA PHE A 34 -8.93 0.46 54.01
C PHE A 34 -10.19 1.01 54.70
N GLY A 35 -11.25 1.31 53.94
CA GLY A 35 -12.55 1.65 54.52
C GLY A 35 -13.08 0.52 55.40
N ILE A 36 -13.91 0.80 56.40
CA ILE A 36 -14.54 -0.26 57.21
C ILE A 36 -15.93 -0.50 56.63
N LYS A 37 -16.22 -1.73 56.17
CA LYS A 37 -17.59 -2.09 55.76
C LYS A 37 -18.52 -2.10 56.99
N PRO A 38 -19.74 -1.53 56.89
CA PRO A 38 -20.73 -1.69 57.94
C PRO A 38 -21.06 -3.18 58.09
N ILE A 39 -20.97 -3.68 59.32
CA ILE A 39 -21.32 -5.05 59.68
C ILE A 39 -22.77 -5.30 59.25
N ALA A 40 -23.00 -6.36 58.46
CA ALA A 40 -24.35 -6.75 58.04
C ALA A 40 -25.20 -7.09 59.28
N PRO A 41 -26.54 -6.88 59.28
CA PRO A 41 -27.36 -6.90 60.50
C PRO A 41 -27.56 -8.28 61.16
N ASN A 42 -26.83 -9.32 60.76
CA ASN A 42 -27.11 -10.71 61.13
C ASN A 42 -26.03 -11.39 61.98
N ASP A 43 -25.07 -10.64 62.53
CA ASP A 43 -24.18 -11.19 63.57
C ASP A 43 -24.70 -10.81 64.97
N ASP A 44 -25.24 -11.81 65.67
CA ASP A 44 -25.75 -11.72 67.04
C ASP A 44 -24.72 -11.09 68.01
N PRO A 45 -25.09 -10.13 68.87
CA PRO A 45 -24.15 -9.40 69.73
C PRO A 45 -23.82 -10.18 71.02
N THR A 46 -23.94 -11.50 71.02
CA THR A 46 -23.78 -12.31 72.24
C THR A 46 -22.72 -13.39 72.06
N THR A 47 -21.45 -12.98 72.14
CA THR A 47 -20.38 -13.61 72.94
C THR A 47 -19.01 -13.14 72.46
N SER A 48 -18.44 -12.11 73.09
CA SER A 48 -16.99 -11.91 73.12
C SER A 48 -16.63 -10.91 74.22
N THR A 49 -16.03 -11.41 75.30
CA THR A 49 -15.36 -10.59 76.34
C THR A 49 -13.89 -10.34 75.97
N ALA A 50 -13.59 -10.14 74.68
CA ALA A 50 -12.26 -9.77 74.21
C ALA A 50 -12.18 -8.25 73.98
N PRO A 51 -11.05 -7.59 74.29
CA PRO A 51 -10.85 -6.17 73.98
C PRO A 51 -11.00 -5.91 72.48
N ALA A 52 -11.64 -4.79 72.13
CA ALA A 52 -11.83 -4.39 70.74
C ALA A 52 -10.48 -4.28 70.02
N LEU A 53 -10.40 -4.87 68.82
CA LEU A 53 -9.20 -4.81 67.98
C LEU A 53 -8.89 -3.35 67.60
N PRO A 54 -7.60 -2.98 67.49
CA PRO A 54 -7.24 -1.64 67.03
C PRO A 54 -7.81 -1.39 65.62
N PRO A 55 -8.23 -0.15 65.31
CA PRO A 55 -9.02 0.18 64.13
C PRO A 55 -8.36 -0.24 62.81
N ALA A 56 -7.02 -0.22 62.71
CA ALA A 56 -6.28 -0.67 61.53
C ALA A 56 -6.36 -2.19 61.28
N MET A 57 -6.53 -3.01 62.33
CA MET A 57 -6.72 -4.46 62.19
C MET A 57 -8.18 -4.81 61.93
N ALA A 58 -9.12 -3.94 62.35
CA ALA A 58 -10.54 -4.09 62.08
C ALA A 58 -10.88 -3.84 60.61
N SER A 59 -10.25 -2.84 59.96
CA SER A 59 -10.46 -2.55 58.53
C SER A 59 -9.98 -3.69 57.62
N VAL A 60 -8.86 -4.33 57.94
CA VAL A 60 -8.34 -5.46 57.15
C VAL A 60 -9.23 -6.69 57.32
N LYS A 61 -9.82 -6.92 58.50
CA LYS A 61 -10.73 -8.05 58.72
C LYS A 61 -12.13 -7.86 58.12
N SER A 62 -12.58 -6.62 57.89
CA SER A 62 -13.90 -6.37 57.28
C SER A 62 -13.95 -6.62 55.78
N HIS A 63 -12.81 -6.91 55.14
CA HIS A 63 -12.70 -7.18 53.71
C HIS A 63 -12.21 -8.60 53.45
N THR A 64 -12.68 -9.19 52.35
CA THR A 64 -12.14 -10.48 51.87
C THR A 64 -10.75 -10.25 51.25
N ALA A 65 -9.94 -11.31 51.17
CA ALA A 65 -8.60 -11.23 50.58
C ALA A 65 -8.63 -10.66 49.14
N ASP A 66 -9.64 -11.03 48.35
CA ASP A 66 -9.82 -10.55 46.97
C ASP A 66 -10.19 -9.06 46.91
N GLU A 67 -10.97 -8.57 47.88
CA GLU A 67 -11.32 -7.13 47.98
C GLU A 67 -10.10 -6.29 48.39
N ILE A 68 -9.27 -6.80 49.29
CA ILE A 68 -8.03 -6.13 49.69
C ILE A 68 -7.07 -6.07 48.51
N LEU A 69 -6.93 -7.15 47.74
CA LEU A 69 -6.13 -7.19 46.51
C LEU A 69 -6.64 -6.17 45.49
N SER A 70 -7.95 -6.03 45.32
CA SER A 70 -8.54 -5.02 44.45
C SER A 70 -8.25 -3.58 44.91
N MET A 71 -8.34 -3.32 46.22
CA MET A 71 -7.99 -2.01 46.80
C MET A 71 -6.49 -1.72 46.71
N MET A 72 -5.63 -2.73 46.89
CA MET A 72 -4.18 -2.58 46.69
C MET A 72 -3.85 -2.28 45.23
N ASN A 73 -4.53 -2.91 44.27
CA ASN A 73 -4.35 -2.58 42.85
C ASN A 73 -4.75 -1.14 42.50
N GLN A 74 -5.67 -0.51 43.26
CA GLN A 74 -6.02 0.92 43.11
C GLN A 74 -4.90 1.84 43.60
N THR A 75 -4.03 1.39 44.51
CA THR A 75 -2.89 2.21 44.94
C THR A 75 -1.75 2.18 43.91
N PRO A 76 -1.24 3.34 43.43
CA PRO A 76 -0.24 3.40 42.36
C PRO A 76 1.04 2.60 42.63
N LEU A 77 1.42 2.42 43.90
CA LEU A 77 2.60 1.66 44.30
C LEU A 77 2.46 0.14 44.09
N PHE A 78 1.23 -0.38 44.14
CA PHE A 78 0.93 -1.82 44.05
C PHE A 78 0.08 -2.18 42.82
N MET A 79 -0.10 -1.22 41.90
CA MET A 79 -0.88 -1.38 40.67
C MET A 79 -0.23 -2.42 39.74
N THR A 80 -0.91 -3.55 39.56
CA THR A 80 -0.50 -4.60 38.61
C THR A 80 -1.22 -4.50 37.26
N ASP A 81 -2.40 -3.89 37.22
CA ASP A 81 -3.21 -3.65 36.03
C ASP A 81 -3.65 -2.18 35.97
N VAL A 82 -3.23 -1.48 34.91
CA VAL A 82 -3.50 -0.05 34.73
C VAL A 82 -4.98 0.21 34.45
N GLU A 83 -5.70 -0.67 33.76
CA GLU A 83 -7.08 -0.42 33.36
C GLU A 83 -8.06 -0.55 34.55
N GLN A 84 -7.82 -1.52 35.43
CA GLN A 84 -8.63 -1.71 36.64
C GLN A 84 -8.36 -0.65 37.71
N ALA A 85 -7.16 -0.07 37.72
CA ALA A 85 -6.77 0.94 38.68
C ALA A 85 -7.25 2.35 38.31
N LEU A 86 -7.66 2.59 37.06
CA LEU A 86 -8.17 3.89 36.60
C LEU A 86 -9.51 4.27 37.24
N GLN A 87 -10.27 3.29 37.71
CA GLN A 87 -11.57 3.49 38.36
C GLN A 87 -11.51 2.99 39.79
N ASP A 88 -12.00 3.82 40.71
CA ASP A 88 -12.18 3.43 42.10
C ASP A 88 -13.33 2.41 42.22
N SER A 89 -13.47 1.80 43.40
CA SER A 89 -14.53 0.82 43.69
C SER A 89 -15.97 1.36 43.47
N ALA A 90 -16.12 2.68 43.30
CA ALA A 90 -17.37 3.38 42.99
C ALA A 90 -17.57 3.69 41.49
N GLY A 91 -16.61 3.35 40.61
CA GLY A 91 -16.65 3.63 39.17
C GLY A 91 -16.24 5.05 38.76
N GLU A 92 -15.76 5.86 39.71
CA GLU A 92 -15.20 7.21 39.47
C GLU A 92 -13.69 7.15 39.19
N GLU A 93 -13.11 8.18 38.59
CA GLU A 93 -11.67 8.22 38.31
C GLU A 93 -10.86 8.17 39.60
N ASN A 94 -9.84 7.32 39.63
CA ASN A 94 -9.00 7.13 40.81
C ASN A 94 -8.21 8.40 41.15
N THR A 95 -8.56 8.99 42.28
CA THR A 95 -8.00 10.27 42.78
C THR A 95 -6.48 10.22 42.94
N PHE A 96 -5.89 9.07 43.29
CA PHE A 96 -4.44 8.93 43.42
C PHE A 96 -3.74 8.97 42.06
N ILE A 97 -4.33 8.37 41.03
CA ILE A 97 -3.79 8.40 39.67
C ILE A 97 -3.97 9.79 39.07
N GLU A 98 -5.08 10.45 39.34
CA GLU A 98 -5.32 11.85 38.95
C GLU A 98 -4.29 12.79 39.59
N ALA A 99 -4.01 12.64 40.89
CA ALA A 99 -2.98 13.41 41.58
C ALA A 99 -1.57 13.20 40.97
N ILE A 100 -1.21 11.97 40.61
CA ILE A 100 0.07 11.68 39.92
C ILE A 100 0.10 12.32 38.52
N ARG A 101 -1.02 12.27 37.79
CA ARG A 101 -1.13 12.94 36.49
C ARG A 101 -1.04 14.45 36.61
N ALA A 102 -1.59 15.04 37.68
CA ALA A 102 -1.45 16.45 37.98
C ALA A 102 0.02 16.80 38.25
N LEU A 103 0.71 16.04 39.11
CA LEU A 103 2.15 16.19 39.39
C LEU A 103 3.02 16.08 38.13
N GLN A 104 2.69 15.17 37.20
CA GLN A 104 3.41 15.06 35.92
C GLN A 104 3.23 16.28 34.99
N ASN A 105 2.19 17.08 35.21
CA ASN A 105 1.89 18.29 34.44
C ASN A 105 2.14 19.58 35.23
N GLU A 106 2.75 19.50 36.41
CA GLU A 106 3.14 20.67 37.20
C GLU A 106 4.39 21.34 36.61
N GLY A 107 4.37 22.67 36.57
CA GLY A 107 5.48 23.49 36.08
C GLY A 107 5.15 24.32 34.84
N THR A 108 6.20 24.90 34.28
CA THR A 108 6.07 25.72 33.06
C THR A 108 5.74 24.83 31.85
N GLN A 109 5.03 25.39 30.87
CA GLN A 109 4.66 24.69 29.64
C GLN A 109 5.89 24.05 28.93
N LEU A 110 7.03 24.75 28.98
CA LEU A 110 8.30 24.28 28.42
C LEU A 110 8.85 23.06 29.18
N GLN A 111 8.90 23.10 30.51
CA GLN A 111 9.39 21.99 31.32
C GLN A 111 8.59 20.71 31.08
N VAL A 112 7.25 20.83 31.05
CA VAL A 112 6.37 19.67 30.79
C VAL A 112 6.57 19.12 29.38
N ALA A 113 6.70 19.99 28.37
CA ALA A 113 7.00 19.57 27.00
C ALA A 113 8.36 18.87 26.87
N GLU A 114 9.39 19.36 27.57
CA GLU A 114 10.71 18.74 27.59
C GLU A 114 10.71 17.40 28.32
N GLY A 115 9.97 17.27 29.44
CA GLY A 115 9.79 16.00 30.14
C GLY A 115 9.19 14.92 29.22
N PHE A 116 8.10 15.24 28.51
CA PHE A 116 7.52 14.30 27.54
C PHE A 116 8.48 13.96 26.39
N ARG A 117 9.29 14.92 25.92
CA ARG A 117 10.32 14.68 24.91
C ARG A 117 11.39 13.71 25.43
N GLU A 118 11.82 13.85 26.67
CA GLU A 118 12.85 13.01 27.29
C GLU A 118 12.36 11.58 27.49
N THR A 119 11.15 11.38 28.02
CA THR A 119 10.51 10.06 28.08
C THR A 119 10.38 9.44 26.68
N GLY A 120 9.98 10.23 25.68
CA GLY A 120 9.94 9.79 24.28
C GLY A 120 11.31 9.37 23.74
N ASN A 121 12.38 10.06 24.12
CA ASN A 121 13.75 9.73 23.73
C ASN A 121 14.24 8.42 24.37
N GLU A 122 13.85 8.16 25.62
CA GLU A 122 14.12 6.89 26.32
C GLU A 122 13.44 5.72 25.62
N LEU A 123 12.14 5.83 25.37
CA LEU A 123 11.37 4.80 24.68
C LEU A 123 11.87 4.56 23.25
N ALA A 124 12.30 5.62 22.55
CA ALA A 124 12.92 5.50 21.23
C ALA A 124 14.27 4.79 21.29
N ARG A 125 15.08 4.99 22.35
CA ARG A 125 16.31 4.21 22.59
C ARG A 125 16.02 2.74 22.85
N GLU A 126 14.93 2.44 23.55
CA GLU A 126 14.41 1.09 23.76
C GLU A 126 13.73 0.47 22.52
N LYS A 127 13.60 1.23 21.42
CA LYS A 127 12.91 0.84 20.19
C LYS A 127 11.40 0.58 20.35
N LYS A 128 10.79 1.11 21.42
CA LYS A 128 9.33 1.14 21.61
C LYS A 128 8.71 2.30 20.83
N TRP A 129 8.61 2.12 19.51
CA TRP A 129 8.25 3.21 18.58
C TRP A 129 6.82 3.72 18.74
N SER A 130 5.86 2.84 19.08
CA SER A 130 4.45 3.20 19.32
C SER A 130 4.32 4.20 20.47
N ASP A 131 4.93 3.84 21.60
CA ASP A 131 4.79 4.57 22.85
C ASP A 131 5.56 5.88 22.74
N ALA A 132 6.79 5.83 22.19
CA ALA A 132 7.58 7.01 21.89
C ALA A 132 6.81 8.03 21.02
N ARG A 133 6.11 7.56 19.98
CA ARG A 133 5.28 8.42 19.11
C ARG A 133 4.16 9.10 19.91
N GLU A 134 3.53 8.41 20.86
CA GLU A 134 2.48 8.97 21.70
C GLU A 134 3.03 10.05 22.65
N PHE A 135 4.17 9.81 23.30
CA PHE A 135 4.81 10.81 24.14
C PHE A 135 5.27 12.04 23.35
N TYR A 136 5.82 11.88 22.15
CA TYR A 136 6.08 13.01 21.25
C TYR A 136 4.79 13.71 20.80
N GLY A 137 3.69 12.97 20.64
CA GLY A 137 2.37 13.53 20.37
C GLY A 137 1.88 14.41 21.52
N LYS A 138 2.02 13.95 22.76
CA LYS A 138 1.71 14.72 23.98
C LYS A 138 2.58 15.97 24.09
N ALA A 139 3.89 15.85 23.85
CA ALA A 139 4.81 17.00 23.83
C ALA A 139 4.42 18.05 22.77
N LEU A 140 3.97 17.65 21.58
CA LEU A 140 3.49 18.62 20.59
C LEU A 140 2.15 19.24 20.95
N ALA A 141 1.28 18.49 21.61
CA ALA A 141 0.01 19.01 22.10
C ALA A 141 0.25 20.06 23.19
N THR A 142 1.19 19.82 24.13
CA THR A 142 1.55 20.81 25.15
C THR A 142 2.20 22.03 24.54
N VAL A 143 3.13 21.88 23.58
CA VAL A 143 3.78 23.03 22.93
C VAL A 143 2.81 23.91 22.14
N ARG A 144 1.78 23.31 21.54
CA ARG A 144 0.77 24.02 20.74
C ARG A 144 -0.44 24.47 21.55
N ASP A 145 -0.51 24.10 22.82
CA ASP A 145 -1.58 24.51 23.70
C ASP A 145 -1.53 26.03 23.89
N LYS A 146 -2.69 26.67 23.75
CA LYS A 146 -2.89 28.11 23.96
C LYS A 146 -3.78 28.38 25.17
N GLY A 147 -4.04 27.36 25.99
CA GLY A 147 -4.83 27.49 27.21
C GLY A 147 -4.20 28.49 28.17
N GLU A 148 -4.81 29.67 28.28
CA GLU A 148 -4.43 30.70 29.26
C GLU A 148 -4.77 30.21 30.68
N GLY A 149 -3.81 30.25 31.60
CA GLY A 149 -4.02 29.93 33.03
C GLY A 149 -3.79 28.48 33.45
N LYS A 150 -3.33 27.59 32.56
CA LYS A 150 -3.02 26.18 32.86
C LYS A 150 -1.57 25.95 33.32
N TRP A 151 -0.67 26.87 32.99
CA TRP A 151 0.77 26.69 33.12
C TRP A 151 1.38 27.77 34.01
N ASP A 152 2.43 27.43 34.75
CA ASP A 152 3.19 28.41 35.50
C ASP A 152 3.88 29.40 34.55
N VAL A 153 3.85 30.68 34.92
CA VAL A 153 4.46 31.76 34.14
C VAL A 153 5.92 31.89 34.52
N SER A 154 6.82 31.78 33.55
CA SER A 154 8.24 31.99 33.76
C SER A 154 8.63 33.46 33.75
N GLU A 155 9.78 33.78 34.36
CA GLU A 155 10.34 35.13 34.38
C GLU A 155 10.86 35.58 32.99
N ASP A 156 11.22 34.63 32.11
CA ASP A 156 11.74 34.88 30.75
C ASP A 156 10.81 34.30 29.67
N VAL A 157 9.67 34.96 29.48
CA VAL A 157 8.64 34.55 28.50
C VAL A 157 9.17 34.52 27.06
N ASP A 158 10.08 35.43 26.71
CA ASP A 158 10.64 35.53 25.36
C ASP A 158 11.68 34.43 25.07
N GLY A 159 12.55 34.13 26.03
CA GLY A 159 13.49 33.02 25.95
C GLY A 159 12.78 31.67 25.90
N ASP A 160 11.74 31.49 26.71
CA ASP A 160 10.96 30.26 26.71
C ASP A 160 10.24 30.04 25.39
N ARG A 161 9.68 31.08 24.77
CA ARG A 161 9.05 30.96 23.44
C ARG A 161 10.02 30.49 22.35
N ARG A 162 11.29 30.93 22.40
CA ARG A 162 12.34 30.46 21.47
C ARG A 162 12.67 28.99 21.72
N ARG A 163 12.90 28.62 22.97
CA ARG A 163 13.18 27.22 23.39
C ARG A 163 12.01 26.28 23.08
N MET A 164 10.78 26.77 23.18
CA MET A 164 9.57 26.05 22.79
C MET A 164 9.57 25.74 21.29
N THR A 165 9.93 26.71 20.46
CA THR A 165 10.03 26.53 19.00
C THR A 165 11.14 25.51 18.63
N GLU A 166 12.30 25.59 19.29
CA GLU A 166 13.38 24.61 19.12
C GLU A 166 12.98 23.20 19.60
N THR A 167 12.23 23.12 20.69
CA THR A 167 11.70 21.86 21.22
C THR A 167 10.66 21.29 20.26
N GLU A 168 9.79 22.12 19.67
CA GLU A 168 8.83 21.70 18.65
C GLU A 168 9.54 21.05 17.46
N GLU A 169 10.60 21.68 16.95
CA GLU A 169 11.42 21.15 15.86
C GLU A 169 12.00 19.76 16.21
N LYS A 170 12.64 19.65 17.37
CA LYS A 170 13.27 18.40 17.85
C LYS A 170 12.23 17.28 17.99
N VAL A 171 11.07 17.59 18.56
CA VAL A 171 9.98 16.62 18.78
C VAL A 171 9.39 16.17 17.44
N LEU A 172 9.12 17.09 16.50
CA LEU A 172 8.61 16.74 15.16
C LEU A 172 9.58 15.81 14.42
N VAL A 173 10.87 16.12 14.48
CA VAL A 173 11.92 15.31 13.86
C VAL A 173 11.94 13.92 14.49
N ASN A 174 11.94 13.81 15.82
CA ASN A 174 11.94 12.51 16.51
C ASN A 174 10.65 11.71 16.29
N ARG A 175 9.49 12.35 16.26
CA ARG A 175 8.22 11.70 15.89
C ARG A 175 8.23 11.19 14.45
N ALA A 176 8.85 11.93 13.53
CA ALA A 176 9.03 11.49 12.15
C ALA A 176 9.89 10.22 12.07
N LEU A 177 10.91 10.07 12.93
CA LEU A 177 11.69 8.82 13.03
C LEU A 177 10.81 7.65 13.47
N CYS A 178 10.02 7.82 14.54
CA CYS A 178 9.09 6.78 14.99
C CYS A 178 8.13 6.38 13.86
N ASN A 179 7.56 7.36 13.17
CA ASN A 179 6.67 7.11 12.03
C ASN A 179 7.38 6.39 10.88
N LEU A 180 8.65 6.70 10.61
CA LEU A 180 9.45 6.03 9.59
C LEU A 180 9.70 4.54 9.92
N GLU A 181 10.10 4.26 11.16
CA GLU A 181 10.36 2.89 11.62
C GLU A 181 9.07 2.06 11.75
N MET A 182 7.94 2.70 12.08
CA MET A 182 6.60 2.10 12.06
C MET A 182 6.02 1.96 10.64
N LYS A 183 6.74 2.36 9.59
CA LYS A 183 6.27 2.36 8.18
C LYS A 183 5.07 3.27 7.90
N ASN A 184 4.80 4.24 8.78
CA ASN A 184 3.81 5.30 8.60
C ASN A 184 4.41 6.44 7.75
N TYR A 185 4.71 6.15 6.49
CA TYR A 185 5.51 7.05 5.63
C TYR A 185 4.84 8.42 5.39
N ARG A 186 3.51 8.46 5.22
CA ARG A 186 2.79 9.73 5.01
C ARG A 186 2.89 10.65 6.24
N SER A 187 2.69 10.10 7.43
CA SER A 187 2.81 10.84 8.69
C SER A 187 4.24 11.32 8.92
N CYS A 188 5.25 10.49 8.58
CA CYS A 188 6.66 10.89 8.62
C CYS A 188 6.93 12.11 7.72
N ILE A 189 6.41 12.12 6.49
CA ILE A 189 6.59 13.24 5.55
C ILE A 189 5.93 14.52 6.09
N LEU A 190 4.74 14.42 6.68
CA LEU A 190 4.05 15.57 7.28
C LEU A 190 4.83 16.15 8.47
N ASP A 191 5.36 15.28 9.33
CA ASP A 191 6.18 15.69 10.47
C ASP A 191 7.49 16.35 10.02
N CYS A 192 8.15 15.78 9.00
CA CYS A 192 9.34 16.39 8.40
C CYS A 192 9.02 17.74 7.77
N ALA A 193 7.91 17.87 7.04
CA ALA A 193 7.49 19.12 6.42
C ALA A 193 7.18 20.20 7.48
N ALA A 194 6.55 19.82 8.60
CA ALA A 194 6.33 20.72 9.72
C ALA A 194 7.65 21.16 10.37
N ALA A 195 8.60 20.24 10.57
CA ALA A 195 9.91 20.58 11.12
C ALA A 195 10.70 21.52 10.20
N LEU A 196 10.67 21.29 8.89
CA LEU A 196 11.33 22.12 7.88
C LEU A 196 10.72 23.53 7.74
N LYS A 197 9.46 23.73 8.16
CA LYS A 197 8.86 25.08 8.26
C LYS A 197 9.44 25.87 9.43
N ILE A 198 9.85 25.19 10.50
CA ILE A 198 10.46 25.80 11.67
C ILE A 198 11.95 26.03 11.41
N ASN A 199 12.65 24.97 11.01
CA ASN A 199 14.08 24.99 10.67
C ASN A 199 14.31 24.39 9.28
N PRO A 200 14.44 25.23 8.24
CA PRO A 200 14.73 24.78 6.87
C PRO A 200 16.09 24.09 6.69
N GLU A 201 17.00 24.20 7.66
CA GLU A 201 18.36 23.66 7.61
C GLU A 201 18.48 22.28 8.29
N ASN A 202 17.37 21.70 8.74
CA ASN A 202 17.39 20.41 9.43
C ASN A 202 17.63 19.22 8.47
N ILE A 203 18.90 18.78 8.41
CA ILE A 203 19.35 17.66 7.56
C ILE A 203 18.64 16.33 7.90
N LYS A 204 18.32 16.09 9.19
CA LYS A 204 17.63 14.84 9.62
C LYS A 204 16.21 14.77 9.06
N ALA A 205 15.51 15.89 8.96
CA ALA A 205 14.19 15.97 8.36
C ALA A 205 14.24 15.67 6.85
N TYR A 206 15.21 16.23 6.12
CA TYR A 206 15.42 15.90 4.70
C TYR A 206 15.72 14.42 4.49
N TYR A 207 16.62 13.83 5.28
CA TYR A 207 16.96 12.41 5.20
C TYR A 207 15.74 11.50 5.43
N ARG A 208 14.98 11.76 6.51
CA ARG A 208 13.80 10.96 6.85
C ARG A 208 12.70 11.10 5.81
N SER A 209 12.49 12.32 5.29
CA SER A 209 11.56 12.59 4.20
C SER A 209 11.97 11.87 2.91
N ALA A 210 13.23 11.99 2.48
CA ALA A 210 13.74 11.33 1.29
C ALA A 210 13.60 9.81 1.36
N ARG A 211 13.92 9.21 2.52
CA ARG A 211 13.75 7.76 2.76
C ARG A 211 12.28 7.35 2.72
N ALA A 212 11.36 8.12 3.32
CA ALA A 212 9.92 7.85 3.27
C ALA A 212 9.30 8.04 1.87
N LEU A 213 9.79 9.00 1.09
CA LEU A 213 9.32 9.24 -0.27
C LEU A 213 9.82 8.16 -1.23
N LEU A 214 11.08 7.70 -1.05
CA LEU A 214 11.63 6.57 -1.79
C LEU A 214 10.81 5.30 -1.56
N THR A 215 10.43 4.99 -0.32
CA THR A 215 9.60 3.80 -0.01
C THR A 215 8.18 3.89 -0.56
N LEU A 216 7.66 5.10 -0.79
CA LEU A 216 6.37 5.33 -1.43
C LEU A 216 6.46 5.40 -2.97
N ASP A 217 7.63 5.09 -3.56
CA ASP A 217 7.92 5.23 -5.00
C ASP A 217 7.65 6.66 -5.55
N LYS A 218 7.68 7.66 -4.67
CA LYS A 218 7.56 9.10 -5.00
C LYS A 218 8.92 9.68 -5.39
N ILE A 219 9.46 9.19 -6.51
CA ILE A 219 10.88 9.37 -6.86
C ILE A 219 11.25 10.83 -7.11
N LEU A 220 10.36 11.61 -7.74
CA LEU A 220 10.61 13.03 -8.02
C LEU A 220 10.69 13.85 -6.74
N GLU A 221 9.72 13.68 -5.83
CA GLU A 221 9.75 14.37 -4.54
C GLU A 221 10.91 13.89 -3.66
N ALA A 222 11.24 12.59 -3.69
CA ALA A 222 12.38 12.04 -2.96
C ALA A 222 13.71 12.66 -3.43
N GLN A 223 13.87 12.81 -4.75
CA GLN A 223 15.05 13.44 -5.34
C GLN A 223 15.18 14.91 -4.92
N ASP A 224 14.09 15.67 -4.94
CA ASP A 224 14.10 17.07 -4.48
C ASP A 224 14.49 17.17 -2.99
N ALA A 225 13.89 16.35 -2.13
CA ALA A 225 14.22 16.32 -0.71
C ALA A 225 15.69 15.95 -0.46
N ALA A 226 16.23 14.95 -1.17
CA ALA A 226 17.63 14.55 -1.06
C ALA A 226 18.58 15.64 -1.55
N ASN A 227 18.29 16.28 -2.69
CA ASN A 227 19.10 17.35 -3.26
C ASN A 227 19.16 18.57 -2.33
N ARG A 228 18.04 18.97 -1.74
CA ARG A 228 18.00 20.09 -0.77
C ARG A 228 18.79 19.78 0.48
N GLY A 229 18.69 18.56 1.02
CA GLY A 229 19.50 18.16 2.17
C GLY A 229 21.00 18.09 1.85
N LEU A 230 21.38 17.61 0.66
CA LEU A 230 22.79 17.56 0.22
C LEU A 230 23.36 18.94 -0.10
N ALA A 231 22.52 19.91 -0.47
CA ALA A 231 22.95 21.30 -0.63
C ALA A 231 23.36 21.93 0.71
N LEU A 232 22.77 21.48 1.83
CA LEU A 232 23.11 21.93 3.19
C LEU A 232 24.33 21.20 3.75
N ASP A 233 24.36 19.87 3.63
CA ASP A 233 25.49 19.03 4.04
C ASP A 233 25.85 18.02 2.94
N PRO A 234 26.79 18.38 2.05
CA PRO A 234 27.25 17.49 0.99
C PRO A 234 27.99 16.24 1.49
N THR A 235 28.44 16.24 2.76
CA THR A 235 29.26 15.16 3.33
C THR A 235 28.43 14.09 4.04
N ASN A 236 27.12 14.28 4.10
CA ASN A 236 26.22 13.39 4.83
C ASN A 236 26.14 11.99 4.18
N LYS A 237 26.83 11.01 4.76
CA LYS A 237 26.88 9.63 4.23
C LYS A 237 25.51 8.98 4.10
N SER A 238 24.62 9.16 5.07
CA SER A 238 23.28 8.56 5.05
C SER A 238 22.43 9.12 3.91
N LEU A 239 22.49 10.44 3.70
CA LEU A 239 21.74 11.10 2.64
C LEU A 239 22.31 10.79 1.25
N LEU A 240 23.65 10.74 1.10
CA LEU A 240 24.31 10.32 -0.14
C LEU A 240 23.88 8.92 -0.57
N HIS A 241 23.87 7.96 0.37
CA HIS A 241 23.39 6.61 0.09
C HIS A 241 21.92 6.59 -0.34
N THR A 242 21.04 7.34 0.33
CA THR A 242 19.63 7.44 -0.09
C THR A 242 19.49 8.10 -1.46
N ALA A 243 20.29 9.12 -1.79
CA ALA A 243 20.29 9.77 -3.10
C ALA A 243 20.74 8.83 -4.22
N GLU A 244 21.72 7.96 -3.96
CA GLU A 244 22.13 6.89 -4.88
C GLU A 244 21.00 5.88 -5.12
N GLN A 245 20.29 5.46 -4.08
CA GLN A 245 19.12 4.58 -4.22
C GLN A 245 18.00 5.24 -5.05
N ILE A 246 17.74 6.53 -4.82
CA ILE A 246 16.74 7.31 -5.57
C ILE A 246 17.14 7.41 -7.05
N SER A 247 18.41 7.72 -7.35
CA SER A 247 18.88 7.86 -8.73
C SER A 247 18.86 6.53 -9.49
N ALA A 248 19.24 5.42 -8.83
CA ALA A 248 19.13 4.08 -9.39
C ALA A 248 17.68 3.69 -9.69
N ARG A 249 16.76 3.96 -8.76
CA ARG A 249 15.32 3.70 -8.95
C ARG A 249 14.75 4.55 -10.08
N LYS A 250 15.14 5.82 -10.18
CA LYS A 250 14.74 6.72 -11.28
C LYS A 250 15.21 6.19 -12.63
N ALA A 251 16.49 5.84 -12.75
CA ALA A 251 17.06 5.31 -14.00
C ALA A 251 16.35 4.02 -14.45
N ALA A 252 15.98 3.13 -13.52
CA ALA A 252 15.23 1.92 -13.83
C ALA A 252 13.82 2.23 -14.37
N LEU A 253 13.11 3.18 -13.76
CA LEU A 253 11.79 3.60 -14.23
C LEU A 253 11.85 4.28 -15.60
N ASP A 254 12.84 5.16 -15.81
CA ASP A 254 13.05 5.85 -17.08
C ASP A 254 13.41 4.86 -18.20
N ALA A 255 14.24 3.85 -17.91
CA ALA A 255 14.58 2.78 -18.86
C ALA A 255 13.35 1.94 -19.23
N LEU A 256 12.51 1.58 -18.25
CA LEU A 256 11.26 0.86 -18.50
C LEU A 256 10.29 1.68 -19.35
N ALA A 257 10.15 2.98 -19.05
CA ALA A 257 9.31 3.90 -19.81
C ALA A 257 9.85 4.11 -21.24
N ALA A 258 11.17 4.17 -21.42
CA ALA A 258 11.81 4.25 -22.74
C ALA A 258 11.55 2.98 -23.56
N LYS A 259 11.70 1.79 -22.96
CA LYS A 259 11.43 0.51 -23.62
C LYS A 259 9.98 0.41 -24.08
N LYS A 260 9.01 0.70 -23.21
CA LYS A 260 7.58 0.69 -23.55
C LYS A 260 7.24 1.67 -24.67
N ARG A 261 7.83 2.86 -24.65
CA ARG A 261 7.64 3.86 -25.73
C ARG A 261 8.22 3.38 -27.06
N ALA A 262 9.40 2.76 -27.05
CA ALA A 262 10.04 2.23 -28.25
C ALA A 262 9.24 1.06 -28.86
N GLU A 263 8.71 0.16 -28.03
CA GLU A 263 7.85 -0.95 -28.46
C GLU A 263 6.54 -0.41 -29.08
N ALA A 264 5.86 0.51 -28.39
CA ALA A 264 4.63 1.11 -28.91
C ALA A 264 4.85 1.91 -30.21
N GLU A 265 5.97 2.62 -30.34
CA GLU A 265 6.34 3.32 -31.58
C GLU A 265 6.63 2.34 -32.72
N ARG A 266 7.32 1.23 -32.42
CA ARG A 266 7.57 0.16 -33.41
C ARG A 266 6.27 -0.47 -33.88
N GLU A 267 5.35 -0.81 -32.98
CA GLU A 267 4.04 -1.39 -33.33
C GLU A 267 3.22 -0.43 -34.21
N LYS A 268 3.22 0.87 -33.89
CA LYS A 268 2.56 1.88 -34.72
C LYS A 268 3.17 1.94 -36.11
N ARG A 269 4.50 1.93 -36.23
CA ARG A 269 5.19 1.92 -37.52
C ARG A 269 4.83 0.68 -38.33
N VAL A 270 4.85 -0.50 -37.71
CA VAL A 270 4.46 -1.75 -38.39
C VAL A 270 3.02 -1.67 -38.91
N LYS A 271 2.06 -1.20 -38.10
CA LYS A 271 0.66 -1.04 -38.53
C LYS A 271 0.51 -0.04 -39.68
N VAL A 272 1.22 1.09 -39.63
CA VAL A 272 1.20 2.11 -40.70
C VAL A 272 1.83 1.57 -41.99
N THR A 273 2.96 0.87 -41.89
CA THR A 273 3.61 0.21 -43.03
C THR A 273 2.69 -0.84 -43.65
N LEU A 274 2.10 -1.71 -42.83
CA LEU A 274 1.15 -2.74 -43.29
C LEU A 274 -0.03 -2.11 -44.02
N ALA A 275 -0.67 -1.09 -43.45
CA ALA A 275 -1.76 -0.37 -44.09
C ALA A 275 -1.35 0.28 -45.41
N THR A 276 -0.13 0.82 -45.48
CA THR A 276 0.43 1.41 -46.72
C THR A 276 0.63 0.34 -47.79
N ALA A 277 1.17 -0.83 -47.40
CA ALA A 277 1.40 -1.94 -48.31
C ALA A 277 0.08 -2.54 -48.84
N LEU A 278 -0.95 -2.66 -48.00
CA LEU A 278 -2.29 -3.08 -48.40
C LEU A 278 -2.92 -2.12 -49.41
N ARG A 279 -2.81 -0.80 -49.18
CA ARG A 279 -3.32 0.21 -50.11
C ARG A 279 -2.58 0.17 -51.46
N ALA A 280 -1.25 0.01 -51.44
CA ALA A 280 -0.44 -0.08 -52.66
C ALA A 280 -0.83 -1.30 -53.52
N ARG A 281 -1.23 -2.39 -52.87
CA ARG A 281 -1.71 -3.63 -53.52
C ARG A 281 -3.19 -3.62 -53.89
N ASN A 282 -3.91 -2.52 -53.63
CA ASN A 282 -5.35 -2.39 -53.83
C ASN A 282 -6.18 -3.47 -53.11
N ILE A 283 -5.73 -3.91 -51.92
CA ILE A 283 -6.42 -4.92 -51.11
C ILE A 283 -7.37 -4.21 -50.15
N LYS A 284 -8.64 -4.62 -50.17
CA LYS A 284 -9.65 -4.14 -49.22
C LYS A 284 -9.67 -5.02 -47.97
N VAL A 285 -9.77 -4.38 -46.81
CA VAL A 285 -9.89 -5.04 -45.51
C VAL A 285 -11.18 -4.55 -44.84
N ARG A 286 -11.94 -5.47 -44.28
CA ARG A 286 -13.14 -5.19 -43.49
C ARG A 286 -12.94 -5.72 -42.07
N GLU A 287 -13.25 -4.90 -41.09
CA GLU A 287 -13.31 -5.30 -39.69
C GLU A 287 -14.77 -5.49 -39.28
N THR A 288 -15.05 -6.56 -38.53
CA THR A 288 -16.35 -6.87 -37.96
C THR A 288 -16.39 -6.51 -36.47
N LYS A 289 -17.60 -6.46 -35.88
CA LYS A 289 -17.78 -6.09 -34.47
C LYS A 289 -17.16 -7.11 -33.50
N GLN A 290 -16.99 -8.36 -33.94
CA GLN A 290 -16.43 -9.46 -33.17
C GLN A 290 -15.40 -10.18 -34.07
N PRO A 291 -14.17 -9.66 -34.17
CA PRO A 291 -13.13 -10.36 -34.90
C PRO A 291 -12.80 -11.68 -34.20
N PRO A 292 -12.50 -12.75 -34.96
CA PRO A 292 -12.00 -13.99 -34.39
C PRO A 292 -10.65 -13.76 -33.69
N ASP A 293 -10.44 -14.41 -32.56
CA ASP A 293 -9.13 -14.45 -31.92
C ASP A 293 -8.24 -15.42 -32.71
N LEU A 294 -7.20 -14.89 -33.33
CA LEU A 294 -6.29 -15.64 -34.20
C LEU A 294 -4.93 -15.93 -33.52
N ASP A 295 -4.80 -15.65 -32.22
CA ASP A 295 -3.59 -15.83 -31.42
C ASP A 295 -2.33 -15.26 -32.13
N ASP A 296 -1.46 -16.15 -32.62
CA ASP A 296 -0.19 -15.86 -33.29
C ASP A 296 -0.34 -15.62 -34.81
N ALA A 297 -1.46 -16.02 -35.40
CA ALA A 297 -1.71 -16.00 -36.84
C ALA A 297 -2.30 -14.66 -37.28
N ASN A 298 -1.52 -13.59 -37.17
CA ASN A 298 -1.90 -12.26 -37.61
C ASN A 298 -1.37 -11.93 -39.01
N MET A 299 -2.11 -11.13 -39.77
CA MET A 299 -1.65 -10.57 -41.03
C MET A 299 -0.44 -9.66 -40.81
N HIS A 300 0.66 -9.92 -41.50
CA HIS A 300 1.91 -9.17 -41.35
C HIS A 300 2.73 -9.14 -42.64
N LEU A 301 3.79 -8.34 -42.66
CA LEU A 301 4.77 -8.31 -43.75
C LEU A 301 6.00 -9.14 -43.35
N SER A 302 6.48 -9.99 -44.25
CA SER A 302 7.66 -10.84 -44.08
C SER A 302 8.61 -10.67 -45.28
N PRO A 303 9.95 -10.70 -45.13
CA PRO A 303 10.72 -10.91 -43.90
C PRO A 303 10.88 -9.67 -43.02
N ASP A 304 10.63 -8.46 -43.55
CA ASP A 304 10.76 -7.21 -42.79
C ASP A 304 9.39 -6.55 -42.55
N PRO A 305 8.89 -6.50 -41.31
CA PRO A 305 7.61 -5.85 -40.96
C PRO A 305 7.56 -4.35 -41.21
N LEU A 306 8.72 -3.68 -41.37
CA LEU A 306 8.81 -2.23 -41.55
C LEU A 306 9.00 -1.82 -43.02
N SER A 307 9.20 -2.78 -43.93
CA SER A 307 9.36 -2.52 -45.36
C SER A 307 8.05 -2.75 -46.12
N PRO A 308 7.50 -1.74 -46.82
CA PRO A 308 6.30 -1.91 -47.65
C PRO A 308 6.49 -2.87 -48.83
N LYS A 309 7.75 -3.20 -49.20
CA LYS A 309 8.08 -4.10 -50.32
C LYS A 309 8.08 -5.58 -49.90
N SER A 310 8.08 -5.86 -48.60
CA SER A 310 8.06 -7.22 -48.06
C SER A 310 6.74 -7.92 -48.39
N THR A 311 6.77 -9.23 -48.56
CA THR A 311 5.60 -10.02 -48.96
C THR A 311 4.53 -9.97 -47.87
N LEU A 312 3.28 -9.80 -48.29
CA LEU A 312 2.15 -9.90 -47.38
C LEU A 312 1.91 -11.37 -47.03
N VAL A 313 1.83 -11.66 -45.74
CA VAL A 313 1.44 -12.95 -45.20
C VAL A 313 0.10 -12.79 -44.52
N VAL A 314 -0.87 -13.59 -44.93
CA VAL A 314 -2.23 -13.55 -44.39
C VAL A 314 -2.62 -14.96 -43.92
N PRO A 315 -3.23 -15.12 -42.74
CA PRO A 315 -3.82 -16.38 -42.35
C PRO A 315 -5.03 -16.71 -43.26
N CYS A 316 -5.26 -18.00 -43.51
CA CYS A 316 -6.34 -18.46 -44.36
C CYS A 316 -7.06 -19.65 -43.74
N VAL A 317 -8.40 -19.64 -43.76
CA VAL A 317 -9.23 -20.81 -43.46
C VAL A 317 -9.75 -21.40 -44.77
N LEU A 318 -9.47 -22.68 -44.99
CA LEU A 318 -10.14 -23.48 -46.01
C LEU A 318 -11.39 -24.09 -45.38
N LEU A 319 -12.56 -23.82 -45.97
CA LEU A 319 -13.85 -24.32 -45.52
C LEU A 319 -14.32 -25.43 -46.47
N TYR A 320 -14.75 -26.55 -45.91
CA TYR A 320 -15.35 -27.67 -46.64
C TYR A 320 -16.84 -27.76 -46.29
N PRO A 321 -17.68 -26.89 -46.89
CA PRO A 321 -19.07 -26.69 -46.44
C PRO A 321 -19.95 -27.94 -46.57
N MET A 322 -19.61 -28.87 -47.46
CA MET A 322 -20.38 -30.12 -47.66
C MET A 322 -20.23 -31.11 -46.49
N HIS A 323 -19.13 -31.02 -45.74
CA HIS A 323 -18.80 -31.93 -44.64
C HIS A 323 -18.67 -31.19 -43.29
N ALA A 324 -18.93 -29.88 -43.28
CA ALA A 324 -18.79 -29.00 -42.12
C ALA A 324 -17.40 -29.07 -41.46
N GLN A 325 -16.35 -29.23 -42.29
CA GLN A 325 -14.96 -29.27 -41.86
C GLN A 325 -14.21 -28.00 -42.26
N SER A 326 -13.08 -27.74 -41.64
CA SER A 326 -12.20 -26.61 -41.97
C SER A 326 -10.74 -26.91 -41.67
N ASP A 327 -9.83 -26.39 -42.49
CA ASP A 327 -8.40 -26.35 -42.22
C ASP A 327 -7.92 -24.91 -42.04
N PHE A 328 -6.93 -24.71 -41.18
CA PHE A 328 -6.33 -23.40 -40.91
C PHE A 328 -4.87 -23.33 -41.35
N ILE A 329 -4.57 -22.38 -42.21
CA ILE A 329 -3.23 -22.08 -42.72
C ILE A 329 -2.78 -20.78 -42.05
N LYS A 330 -1.79 -20.88 -41.16
CA LYS A 330 -1.28 -19.71 -40.41
C LYS A 330 -0.60 -18.67 -41.31
N ASN A 331 0.16 -19.14 -42.30
CA ASN A 331 1.00 -18.29 -43.15
C ASN A 331 0.70 -18.61 -44.62
N PHE A 332 -0.18 -17.83 -45.25
CA PHE A 332 -0.37 -17.84 -46.70
C PHE A 332 0.31 -16.60 -47.28
N GLU A 333 1.41 -16.80 -47.99
CA GLU A 333 2.14 -15.71 -48.64
C GLU A 333 1.42 -15.24 -49.91
N GLU A 334 1.47 -13.95 -50.20
CA GLU A 334 0.75 -13.36 -51.35
C GLU A 334 1.17 -13.91 -52.72
N THR A 335 2.39 -14.44 -52.84
CA THR A 335 2.94 -15.03 -54.06
C THR A 335 2.58 -16.50 -54.26
N GLN A 336 2.10 -17.18 -53.21
CA GLN A 336 1.69 -18.58 -53.27
C GLN A 336 0.32 -18.73 -53.92
N CYS A 337 0.06 -19.92 -54.47
CA CYS A 337 -1.22 -20.27 -55.08
C CYS A 337 -2.04 -21.18 -54.15
N VAL A 338 -3.37 -21.19 -54.33
CA VAL A 338 -4.25 -22.09 -53.57
C VAL A 338 -3.88 -23.56 -53.82
N ARG A 339 -3.46 -23.89 -55.04
CA ARG A 339 -3.00 -25.24 -55.41
C ARG A 339 -1.86 -25.74 -54.53
N ASP A 340 -0.88 -24.89 -54.24
CA ASP A 340 0.32 -25.26 -53.47
C ASP A 340 -0.08 -25.75 -52.07
N HIS A 341 -1.12 -25.11 -51.49
CA HIS A 341 -1.68 -25.52 -50.21
C HIS A 341 -2.53 -26.80 -50.30
N LEU A 342 -3.34 -26.94 -51.34
CA LEU A 342 -4.16 -28.14 -51.52
C LEU A 342 -3.33 -29.41 -51.76
N GLU A 343 -2.16 -29.29 -52.39
CA GLU A 343 -1.28 -30.42 -52.70
C GLU A 343 -0.74 -31.13 -51.46
N TYR A 344 -0.44 -30.41 -50.37
CA TYR A 344 0.02 -31.04 -49.13
C TYR A 344 -1.12 -31.33 -48.13
N ILE A 345 -2.26 -30.68 -48.27
CA ILE A 345 -3.43 -30.91 -47.39
C ILE A 345 -4.18 -32.18 -47.80
N PHE A 346 -4.24 -32.48 -49.10
CA PHE A 346 -4.92 -33.67 -49.60
C PHE A 346 -3.97 -34.89 -49.59
N PRO A 347 -4.49 -36.11 -49.27
CA PRO A 347 -5.90 -36.45 -49.04
C PRO A 347 -6.41 -36.12 -47.64
N LEU A 348 -7.70 -35.80 -47.54
CA LEU A 348 -8.34 -35.46 -46.26
C LEU A 348 -8.70 -36.74 -45.48
N PRO A 349 -8.39 -36.83 -44.17
CA PRO A 349 -8.65 -38.03 -43.38
C PRO A 349 -10.13 -38.45 -43.31
N TRP A 350 -11.04 -37.49 -43.40
CA TRP A 350 -12.49 -37.69 -43.30
C TRP A 350 -13.17 -37.92 -44.67
N ASP A 351 -12.43 -37.81 -45.77
CA ASP A 351 -12.96 -37.99 -47.12
C ASP A 351 -12.91 -39.47 -47.55
N GLU A 352 -13.81 -40.27 -46.95
CA GLU A 352 -13.91 -41.71 -47.25
C GLU A 352 -14.18 -42.03 -48.73
N LYS A 353 -14.77 -41.07 -49.46
CA LYS A 353 -15.16 -41.22 -50.87
C LYS A 353 -14.10 -40.69 -51.84
N ALA A 354 -13.00 -40.15 -51.35
CA ALA A 354 -11.93 -39.52 -52.14
C ALA A 354 -12.48 -38.49 -53.16
N GLU A 355 -13.49 -37.71 -52.75
CA GLU A 355 -14.09 -36.68 -53.60
C GLU A 355 -13.21 -35.41 -53.71
N TYR A 356 -12.34 -35.17 -52.73
CA TYR A 356 -11.45 -34.01 -52.64
C TYR A 356 -10.04 -34.33 -53.15
N GLY A 357 -9.83 -34.07 -54.43
CA GLY A 357 -8.53 -34.09 -55.10
C GLY A 357 -8.21 -32.73 -55.69
N VAL A 358 -6.92 -32.44 -55.89
CA VAL A 358 -6.43 -31.14 -56.38
C VAL A 358 -7.12 -30.71 -57.68
N ASP A 359 -7.39 -31.66 -58.58
CA ASP A 359 -8.07 -31.40 -59.85
C ASP A 359 -9.60 -31.55 -59.78
N SER A 360 -10.14 -32.28 -58.79
CA SER A 360 -11.57 -32.54 -58.63
C SER A 360 -12.33 -31.53 -57.75
N VAL A 361 -11.64 -30.52 -57.22
CA VAL A 361 -12.25 -29.44 -56.42
C VAL A 361 -12.23 -28.09 -57.14
N ASP A 362 -13.24 -27.28 -56.84
CA ASP A 362 -13.34 -25.87 -57.15
C ASP A 362 -13.24 -25.03 -55.87
N CYS A 363 -12.53 -23.91 -55.95
CA CYS A 363 -12.34 -22.98 -54.85
C CYS A 363 -13.18 -21.71 -55.09
N PHE A 364 -13.87 -21.24 -54.07
CA PHE A 364 -14.73 -20.07 -54.14
C PHE A 364 -14.45 -19.12 -52.97
N MET A 365 -14.50 -17.82 -53.23
CA MET A 365 -14.43 -16.77 -52.21
C MET A 365 -15.68 -15.91 -52.24
N GLU A 366 -16.06 -15.40 -51.08
CA GLU A 366 -17.16 -14.46 -50.96
C GLU A 366 -16.73 -13.05 -51.41
N THR A 367 -17.64 -12.35 -52.09
CA THR A 367 -17.42 -10.96 -52.51
C THR A 367 -18.02 -9.98 -51.51
N VAL A 368 -17.61 -8.71 -51.55
CA VAL A 368 -18.14 -7.62 -50.68
C VAL A 368 -19.67 -7.52 -50.73
N THR A 369 -20.27 -7.82 -51.90
CA THR A 369 -21.73 -7.81 -52.10
C THR A 369 -22.42 -9.11 -51.64
N GLY A 370 -21.71 -10.01 -50.95
CA GLY A 370 -22.18 -11.35 -50.59
C GLY A 370 -22.31 -12.31 -51.78
N GLY A 371 -21.67 -12.01 -52.91
CA GLY A 371 -21.60 -12.93 -54.05
C GLY A 371 -20.52 -13.99 -53.86
N LEU A 372 -20.37 -14.87 -54.85
CA LEU A 372 -19.28 -15.83 -54.91
C LEU A 372 -18.46 -15.60 -56.18
N ILE A 373 -17.14 -15.62 -56.04
CA ILE A 373 -16.20 -15.64 -57.16
C ILE A 373 -15.43 -16.96 -57.15
N ARG A 374 -15.26 -17.58 -58.32
CA ARG A 374 -14.42 -18.76 -58.47
C ARG A 374 -12.96 -18.32 -58.47
N VAL A 375 -12.17 -18.91 -57.59
CA VAL A 375 -10.73 -18.67 -57.47
C VAL A 375 -9.98 -19.65 -58.36
N GLY A 376 -9.14 -19.15 -59.25
CA GLY A 376 -8.25 -19.97 -60.05
C GLY A 376 -7.21 -20.64 -59.16
N LYS A 377 -7.12 -21.98 -59.19
CA LYS A 377 -6.19 -22.74 -58.34
C LYS A 377 -4.71 -22.37 -58.55
N LYS A 378 -4.36 -21.95 -59.77
CA LYS A 378 -3.01 -21.54 -60.19
C LYS A 378 -2.77 -20.02 -60.11
N MET A 379 -3.75 -19.25 -59.64
CA MET A 379 -3.58 -17.81 -59.44
C MET A 379 -2.95 -17.58 -58.08
N SER A 380 -2.06 -16.59 -58.00
CA SER A 380 -1.49 -16.15 -56.73
C SER A 380 -2.54 -15.47 -55.86
N LEU A 381 -2.36 -15.52 -54.55
CA LEU A 381 -3.27 -14.84 -53.62
C LEU A 381 -3.34 -13.33 -53.91
N LEU A 382 -2.22 -12.70 -54.29
CA LEU A 382 -2.18 -11.30 -54.69
C LEU A 382 -3.08 -11.00 -55.89
N GLU A 383 -3.04 -11.83 -56.95
CA GLU A 383 -3.89 -11.65 -58.14
C GLU A 383 -5.37 -11.84 -57.82
N VAL A 384 -5.70 -12.76 -56.92
CA VAL A 384 -7.09 -12.99 -56.49
C VAL A 384 -7.62 -11.78 -55.72
N LEU A 385 -6.84 -11.25 -54.78
CA LEU A 385 -7.23 -10.11 -53.96
C LEU A 385 -7.24 -8.79 -54.78
N SER A 386 -6.18 -8.49 -55.52
CA SER A 386 -6.03 -7.26 -56.30
C SER A 386 -6.78 -7.27 -57.64
N GLY A 387 -6.72 -8.38 -58.38
CA GLY A 387 -7.28 -8.55 -59.72
C GLY A 387 -8.80 -8.69 -59.74
N SER A 388 -9.42 -8.96 -58.60
CA SER A 388 -10.90 -8.96 -58.46
C SER A 388 -11.53 -7.57 -58.60
N GLY A 389 -10.74 -6.50 -58.79
CA GLY A 389 -11.22 -5.11 -58.82
C GLY A 389 -11.76 -4.66 -57.46
N GLY A 390 -11.26 -5.25 -56.38
CA GLY A 390 -11.74 -5.02 -55.02
C GLY A 390 -13.14 -5.59 -54.76
N LYS A 391 -13.51 -6.68 -55.46
CA LYS A 391 -14.72 -7.48 -55.17
C LYS A 391 -14.48 -8.46 -54.03
N VAL A 392 -13.23 -8.89 -53.81
CA VAL A 392 -12.83 -9.75 -52.70
C VAL A 392 -12.15 -8.90 -51.64
N GLU A 393 -12.45 -9.16 -50.38
CA GLU A 393 -11.88 -8.45 -49.23
C GLU A 393 -11.35 -9.44 -48.19
N ILE A 394 -10.35 -9.00 -47.42
CA ILE A 394 -9.89 -9.71 -46.23
C ILE A 394 -10.81 -9.30 -45.08
N VAL A 395 -11.40 -10.26 -44.37
CA VAL A 395 -12.30 -9.98 -43.25
C VAL A 395 -11.58 -10.31 -41.96
N ASP A 396 -11.42 -9.32 -41.08
CA ASP A 396 -10.74 -9.44 -39.78
C ASP A 396 -9.30 -9.97 -39.88
N GLY A 397 -8.58 -9.57 -40.92
CA GLY A 397 -7.21 -10.06 -41.17
C GLY A 397 -7.14 -11.52 -41.64
N LEU A 398 -8.28 -12.13 -41.97
CA LEU A 398 -8.38 -13.54 -42.36
C LEU A 398 -8.95 -13.70 -43.78
N VAL A 399 -8.35 -14.61 -44.54
CA VAL A 399 -8.85 -15.06 -45.85
C VAL A 399 -9.70 -16.32 -45.65
N LYS A 400 -10.87 -16.39 -46.29
CA LYS A 400 -11.76 -17.56 -46.25
C LYS A 400 -11.96 -18.09 -47.66
N ILE A 401 -11.64 -19.37 -47.88
CA ILE A 401 -11.80 -20.03 -49.17
C ILE A 401 -12.68 -21.26 -48.99
N ASN A 402 -13.79 -21.33 -49.73
CA ASN A 402 -14.67 -22.48 -49.75
C ASN A 402 -14.19 -23.47 -50.81
N VAL A 403 -13.86 -24.69 -50.39
CA VAL A 403 -13.39 -25.77 -51.27
C VAL A 403 -14.53 -26.77 -51.46
N VAL A 404 -14.97 -26.95 -52.70
CA VAL A 404 -16.16 -27.77 -53.03
C VAL A 404 -15.84 -28.72 -54.19
N PRO A 405 -16.22 -30.01 -54.12
CA PRO A 405 -16.06 -30.93 -55.24
C PRO A 405 -16.82 -30.45 -56.48
N VAL A 406 -16.19 -30.56 -57.66
CA VAL A 406 -16.75 -30.12 -58.96
C VAL A 406 -18.17 -30.65 -59.20
N PRO A 407 -18.51 -31.92 -58.92
CA PRO A 407 -19.88 -32.43 -59.14
C PRO A 407 -20.94 -31.75 -58.26
N LYS A 408 -20.55 -31.27 -57.07
CA LYS A 408 -21.44 -30.67 -56.06
C LYS A 408 -21.44 -29.14 -56.09
N SER A 409 -20.51 -28.53 -56.83
CA SER A 409 -20.34 -27.07 -56.97
C SER A 409 -21.63 -26.32 -57.33
N ARG A 410 -22.38 -26.79 -58.34
CA ARG A 410 -23.61 -26.13 -58.82
C ARG A 410 -24.67 -26.05 -57.72
N LYS A 411 -24.91 -27.18 -57.04
CA LYS A 411 -25.89 -27.27 -55.95
C LYS A 411 -25.51 -26.33 -54.80
N TRP A 412 -24.22 -26.31 -54.42
CA TRP A 412 -23.76 -25.43 -53.35
C TRP A 412 -23.87 -23.95 -53.71
N ILE A 413 -23.57 -23.56 -54.94
CA ILE A 413 -23.73 -22.16 -55.39
C ILE A 413 -25.21 -21.73 -55.32
N GLU A 414 -26.14 -22.61 -55.68
CA GLU A 414 -27.58 -22.36 -55.56
C GLU A 414 -28.01 -22.21 -54.09
N GLU A 415 -27.55 -23.09 -53.21
CA GLU A 415 -27.79 -23.00 -51.76
C GLU A 415 -27.26 -21.68 -51.16
N MET A 416 -26.05 -21.27 -51.55
CA MET A 416 -25.45 -20.01 -51.09
C MET A 416 -26.21 -18.79 -51.62
N LYS A 417 -26.69 -18.82 -52.87
CA LYS A 417 -27.54 -17.76 -53.43
C LYS A 417 -28.89 -17.70 -52.71
N ALA A 418 -29.48 -18.84 -52.38
CA ALA A 418 -30.75 -18.93 -51.65
C ALA A 418 -30.61 -18.36 -50.22
N ARG A 419 -29.50 -18.65 -49.52
CA ARG A 419 -29.19 -18.08 -48.20
C ARG A 419 -28.99 -16.56 -48.22
N ARG A 420 -28.71 -15.96 -49.38
CA ARG A 420 -28.49 -14.51 -49.54
C ARG A 420 -29.77 -13.71 -49.80
N ALA A 421 -30.87 -14.36 -50.18
CA ALA A 421 -32.12 -13.63 -50.40
C ALA A 421 -32.54 -12.97 -49.06
N PRO A 422 -32.80 -11.65 -49.04
CA PRO A 422 -33.16 -10.97 -47.80
C PRO A 422 -34.47 -11.55 -47.28
N GLY A 423 -34.41 -12.10 -46.07
CA GLY A 423 -35.59 -12.28 -45.22
C GLY A 423 -35.96 -10.97 -44.54
#